data_AF-A0A7S4MWV6-F1
#
_entry.id   AF-A0A7S4MWV6-F1
#
_cell.length_a   1.000
_cell.length_b   1.000
_cell.length_c   1.000
_cell.angle_alpha   90.00
_cell.angle_beta   90.00
_cell.angle_gamma   90.00
#
_symmetry.space_group_name_H-M   'P 1'
#
loop_
_entity.id
_entity.type
_entity.pdbx_description
1 polymer ?
#
loop_
_entity_poly.entity_id
_entity_poly.type
_entity_poly.pdbx_seq_one_letter_code
_entity_poly.pdbx_strand_id
1 'polypeptide(L)'
;TTSTMAEPSPGAAALLPPLTPASWPSPPAVHPSSSPSENEARRLLRRYPIPSRMRYSYGTAGFRYDASLLPAAMVRVGMFAAVRSASLGGEEVGIMITASHNPVQDNGMKLADPDGGMLSSDWEGSAVNLANASDPDAALGTIKELCRVFAWMGPFDPSSSSAPRGTTEGNRRRRMVVHIGRDTRPSSPALSALAVRAARSLGASVIDHGVVTTPQLHHAVMHSNPHRLP
;
A
#
# COMPACT_ATOMS: atom_id res chain seq x y z
N THR A 1 6.56 41.71 -56.12
CA THR A 1 6.69 42.03 -54.68
C THR A 1 6.82 40.73 -53.90
N THR A 2 8.04 40.19 -53.85
CA THR A 2 8.37 38.99 -53.09
C THR A 2 8.69 39.41 -51.66
N SER A 3 7.80 39.05 -50.72
CA SER A 3 7.96 39.31 -49.29
C SER A 3 8.98 38.33 -48.71
N THR A 4 10.14 38.85 -48.30
CA THR A 4 11.13 38.10 -47.51
C THR A 4 10.65 38.02 -46.06
N MET A 5 10.28 36.81 -45.61
CA MET A 5 10.04 36.53 -44.20
C MET A 5 11.38 36.58 -43.45
N ALA A 6 11.44 37.40 -42.39
CA ALA A 6 12.58 37.46 -41.50
C ALA A 6 12.65 36.20 -40.62
N GLU A 7 13.83 35.60 -40.49
CA GLU A 7 14.06 34.52 -39.53
C GLU A 7 13.95 35.03 -38.08
N PRO A 8 13.37 34.24 -37.16
CA PRO A 8 13.32 34.61 -35.75
C PRO A 8 14.72 34.52 -35.14
N SER A 9 15.11 35.54 -34.37
CA SER A 9 16.37 35.54 -33.61
C SER A 9 16.41 34.36 -32.63
N PRO A 10 17.57 33.70 -32.46
CA PRO A 10 17.71 32.61 -31.50
C PRO A 10 17.58 33.17 -30.08
N GLY A 11 16.38 33.03 -29.50
CA GLY A 11 16.14 33.34 -28.09
C GLY A 11 17.06 32.49 -27.23
N ALA A 12 17.83 33.15 -26.37
CA ALA A 12 18.69 32.48 -25.40
C ALA A 12 17.86 31.46 -24.59
N ALA A 13 18.12 30.17 -24.82
CA ALA A 13 17.58 29.12 -23.98
C ALA A 13 18.14 29.36 -22.57
N ALA A 14 17.32 29.88 -21.67
CA ALA A 14 17.68 30.02 -20.26
C ALA A 14 17.96 28.61 -19.73
N LEU A 15 19.23 28.29 -19.54
CA LEU A 15 19.65 27.05 -18.89
C LEU A 15 19.00 27.00 -17.52
N LEU A 16 18.25 25.93 -17.24
CA LEU A 16 17.67 25.71 -15.93
C LEU A 16 18.79 25.75 -14.88
N PRO A 17 18.58 26.41 -13.73
CA PRO A 17 19.60 26.47 -12.70
C PRO A 17 19.98 25.05 -12.24
N PRO A 18 21.25 24.82 -11.88
CA PRO A 18 21.70 23.52 -11.41
C PRO A 18 20.88 23.07 -10.20
N LEU A 19 20.44 21.81 -10.22
CA LEU A 19 19.72 21.20 -9.12
C LEU A 19 20.57 21.28 -7.85
N THR A 20 20.04 21.92 -6.82
CA THR A 20 20.68 21.97 -5.50
C THR A 20 20.31 20.72 -4.71
N PRO A 21 21.07 20.32 -3.67
CA PRO A 21 20.68 19.20 -2.80
C PRO A 21 19.28 19.38 -2.18
N ALA A 22 18.82 20.63 -2.00
CA ALA A 22 17.47 20.95 -1.53
C ALA A 22 16.35 20.66 -2.55
N SER A 23 16.69 20.49 -3.84
CA SER A 23 15.74 20.10 -4.88
C SER A 23 15.69 18.58 -5.12
N TRP A 24 16.47 17.79 -4.38
CA TRP A 24 16.38 16.33 -4.45
C TRP A 24 15.13 15.85 -3.70
N PRO A 25 14.40 14.85 -4.23
CA PRO A 25 13.27 14.30 -3.51
C PRO A 25 13.72 13.80 -2.14
N SER A 26 12.98 14.15 -1.10
CA SER A 26 13.25 13.67 0.26
C SER A 26 13.19 12.14 0.29
N PRO A 27 14.05 11.48 1.07
CA PRO A 27 13.97 10.03 1.22
C PRO A 27 12.60 9.64 1.80
N PRO A 28 12.11 8.42 1.51
CA PRO A 28 10.88 7.92 2.10
C PRO A 28 10.89 7.99 3.63
N ALA A 29 9.78 8.39 4.23
CA ALA A 29 9.61 8.36 5.66
C ALA A 29 9.42 6.91 6.14
N VAL A 30 10.28 6.45 7.05
CA VAL A 30 10.20 5.10 7.60
C VAL A 30 9.47 5.15 8.94
N HIS A 31 8.32 4.49 9.00
CA HIS A 31 7.60 4.23 10.23
C HIS A 31 7.94 2.82 10.73
N PRO A 32 8.77 2.68 11.78
CA PRO A 32 9.18 1.37 12.25
C PRO A 32 8.00 0.56 12.77
N SER A 33 8.18 -0.76 12.74
CA SER A 33 7.25 -1.69 13.35
C SER A 33 7.05 -1.37 14.83
N SER A 34 5.83 -1.60 15.28
CA SER A 34 5.44 -1.46 16.68
C SER A 34 4.76 -2.73 17.14
N SER A 35 4.64 -2.94 18.45
CA SER A 35 3.82 -4.04 18.95
C SER A 35 2.39 -3.91 18.40
N PRO A 36 1.83 -4.98 17.78
CA PRO A 36 0.44 -4.99 17.33
C PRO A 36 -0.50 -4.61 18.46
N SER A 37 -1.51 -3.79 18.17
CA SER A 37 -2.47 -3.30 19.14
C SER A 37 -3.88 -3.51 18.60
N GLU A 38 -4.53 -4.60 19.06
CA GLU A 38 -5.94 -4.86 18.74
C GLU A 38 -6.83 -3.69 19.19
N ASN A 39 -6.48 -3.01 20.28
CA ASN A 39 -7.18 -1.82 20.75
C ASN A 39 -7.08 -0.64 19.78
N GLU A 40 -5.90 -0.38 19.19
CA GLU A 40 -5.77 0.65 18.14
C GLU A 40 -6.50 0.24 16.87
N ALA A 41 -6.36 -1.01 16.43
CA ALA A 41 -7.07 -1.52 15.26
C ALA A 41 -8.59 -1.37 15.42
N ARG A 42 -9.14 -1.81 16.56
CA ARG A 42 -10.56 -1.67 16.90
C ARG A 42 -10.99 -0.21 16.96
N ARG A 43 -10.17 0.69 17.54
CA ARG A 43 -10.45 2.13 17.60
C ARG A 43 -10.52 2.76 16.21
N LEU A 44 -9.60 2.40 15.31
CA LEU A 44 -9.64 2.86 13.92
C LEU A 44 -10.92 2.37 13.22
N LEU A 45 -11.25 1.08 13.34
CA LEU A 45 -12.47 0.51 12.75
C LEU A 45 -13.75 1.15 13.28
N ARG A 46 -13.82 1.46 14.58
CA ARG A 46 -14.95 2.19 15.19
C ARG A 46 -15.05 3.62 14.69
N ARG A 47 -13.92 4.30 14.50
CA ARG A 47 -13.88 5.70 14.05
C ARG A 47 -14.24 5.86 12.58
N TYR A 48 -13.99 4.84 11.77
CA TYR A 48 -14.28 4.82 10.33
C TYR A 48 -15.23 3.66 9.98
N PRO A 49 -16.51 3.75 10.39
CA PRO A 49 -17.52 2.75 10.03
C PRO A 49 -17.82 2.83 8.52
N ILE A 50 -18.31 1.73 7.96
CA ILE A 50 -18.75 1.71 6.56
C ILE A 50 -19.97 2.63 6.44
N PRO A 51 -20.00 3.58 5.47
CA PRO A 51 -21.17 4.41 5.24
C PRO A 51 -22.42 3.58 4.95
N SER A 52 -23.60 4.04 5.38
CA SER A 52 -24.85 3.30 5.16
C SER A 52 -25.08 3.03 3.66
N ARG A 53 -25.46 1.79 3.32
CA ARG A 53 -25.66 1.29 1.94
C ARG A 53 -24.41 1.27 1.06
N MET A 54 -23.21 1.52 1.61
CA MET A 54 -21.97 1.36 0.87
C MET A 54 -21.63 -0.13 0.74
N ARG A 55 -21.19 -0.54 -0.45
CA ARG A 55 -20.57 -1.83 -0.70
C ARG A 55 -19.38 -1.64 -1.62
N TYR A 56 -18.19 -1.87 -1.09
CA TYR A 56 -16.94 -1.74 -1.84
C TYR A 56 -16.74 -2.95 -2.75
N SER A 57 -16.12 -2.72 -3.90
CA SER A 57 -15.63 -3.72 -4.84
C SER A 57 -14.19 -3.40 -5.20
N TYR A 58 -13.44 -4.45 -5.53
CA TYR A 58 -12.09 -4.36 -6.06
C TYR A 58 -12.14 -4.78 -7.51
N GLY A 59 -11.46 -4.04 -8.38
CA GLY A 59 -11.28 -4.42 -9.78
C GLY A 59 -9.86 -4.13 -10.23
N THR A 60 -9.63 -4.15 -11.54
CA THR A 60 -8.32 -3.93 -12.19
C THR A 60 -7.61 -2.65 -11.72
N ALA A 61 -8.41 -1.67 -11.30
CA ALA A 61 -7.95 -0.34 -10.90
C ALA A 61 -7.89 -0.14 -9.37
N GLY A 62 -8.14 -1.19 -8.60
CA GLY A 62 -8.27 -1.17 -7.14
C GLY A 62 -9.64 -0.70 -6.64
N PHE A 63 -9.71 -0.20 -5.40
CA PHE A 63 -10.90 0.48 -4.89
C PHE A 63 -10.91 1.92 -5.40
N ARG A 64 -12.00 2.37 -6.03
CA ARG A 64 -12.13 3.75 -6.54
C ARG A 64 -13.53 4.30 -6.31
N TYR A 65 -13.60 5.40 -5.58
CA TYR A 65 -14.83 6.05 -5.14
C TYR A 65 -14.60 7.54 -4.94
N ASP A 66 -15.68 8.29 -4.71
CA ASP A 66 -15.59 9.63 -4.13
C ASP A 66 -14.73 9.57 -2.84
N ALA A 67 -13.81 10.51 -2.68
CA ALA A 67 -12.84 10.49 -1.61
C ALA A 67 -13.46 10.50 -0.21
N SER A 68 -14.65 11.08 -0.04
CA SER A 68 -15.38 11.10 1.23
C SER A 68 -15.82 9.71 1.70
N LEU A 69 -15.92 8.75 0.76
CA LEU A 69 -16.39 7.39 1.01
C LEU A 69 -15.25 6.40 1.28
N LEU A 70 -13.99 6.81 1.09
CA LEU A 70 -12.82 5.94 1.21
C LEU A 70 -12.21 5.74 2.60
N PRO A 71 -12.40 6.60 3.63
CA PRO A 71 -11.73 6.42 4.92
C PRO A 71 -11.94 5.02 5.54
N ALA A 72 -13.16 4.49 5.47
CA ALA A 72 -13.46 3.15 6.01
C ALA A 72 -12.74 2.03 5.26
N ALA A 73 -12.64 2.13 3.93
CA ALA A 73 -11.89 1.20 3.09
C ALA A 73 -10.38 1.31 3.36
N MET A 74 -9.82 2.52 3.46
CA MET A 74 -8.39 2.73 3.73
C MET A 74 -7.93 2.05 5.02
N VAL A 75 -8.72 2.15 6.09
CA VAL A 75 -8.40 1.48 7.35
C VAL A 75 -8.34 -0.04 7.17
N ARG A 76 -9.38 -0.61 6.56
CA ARG A 76 -9.49 -2.06 6.36
C ARG A 76 -8.40 -2.60 5.45
N VAL A 77 -8.00 -1.85 4.43
CA VAL A 77 -7.01 -2.30 3.45
C VAL A 77 -5.58 -1.98 3.84
N GLY A 78 -5.35 -0.93 4.64
CA GLY A 78 -4.07 -0.78 5.34
C GLY A 78 -3.78 -1.98 6.25
N MET A 79 -4.78 -2.45 6.99
CA MET A 79 -4.68 -3.70 7.76
C MET A 79 -4.47 -4.92 6.84
N PHE A 80 -5.23 -5.02 5.75
CA PHE A 80 -5.08 -6.09 4.77
C PHE A 80 -3.66 -6.20 4.21
N ALA A 81 -3.03 -5.08 3.83
CA ALA A 81 -1.69 -5.08 3.27
C ALA A 81 -0.64 -5.65 4.25
N ALA A 82 -0.78 -5.35 5.54
CA ALA A 82 0.07 -5.96 6.56
C ALA A 82 -0.11 -7.49 6.61
N VAL A 83 -1.36 -7.97 6.59
CA VAL A 83 -1.67 -9.41 6.55
C VAL A 83 -1.15 -10.06 5.26
N ARG A 84 -1.23 -9.36 4.13
CA ARG A 84 -0.73 -9.82 2.83
C ARG A 84 0.79 -9.98 2.84
N SER A 85 1.53 -9.04 3.43
CA SER A 85 2.97 -9.19 3.65
C SER A 85 3.28 -10.41 4.51
N ALA A 86 2.56 -10.61 5.62
CA ALA A 86 2.75 -11.78 6.49
C ALA A 86 2.44 -13.12 5.81
N SER A 87 1.41 -13.18 4.96
CA SER A 87 1.06 -14.40 4.23
C SER A 87 2.12 -14.78 3.20
N LEU A 88 2.81 -13.80 2.64
CA LEU A 88 3.93 -13.96 1.71
C LEU A 88 5.29 -14.14 2.40
N GLY A 89 5.30 -14.67 3.64
CA GLY A 89 6.55 -14.91 4.37
C GLY A 89 7.27 -13.63 4.84
N GLY A 90 6.61 -12.48 4.77
CA GLY A 90 7.17 -11.18 5.13
C GLY A 90 7.80 -10.40 3.97
N GLU A 91 7.51 -10.82 2.74
CA GLU A 91 7.80 -10.01 1.55
C GLU A 91 7.09 -8.65 1.60
N GLU A 92 7.72 -7.64 1.01
CA GLU A 92 7.24 -6.27 1.10
C GLU A 92 6.17 -6.02 0.02
N VAL A 93 5.07 -5.37 0.39
CA VAL A 93 3.92 -5.10 -0.49
C VAL A 93 3.62 -3.62 -0.57
N GLY A 94 2.83 -3.17 -1.55
CA GLY A 94 2.54 -1.75 -1.77
C GLY A 94 1.07 -1.37 -1.68
N ILE A 95 0.79 -0.11 -1.29
CA ILE A 95 -0.50 0.58 -1.46
C ILE A 95 -0.24 1.89 -2.21
N MET A 96 -0.76 1.99 -3.43
CA MET A 96 -0.79 3.24 -4.19
C MET A 96 -2.12 3.95 -4.01
N ILE A 97 -2.12 5.17 -3.49
CA ILE A 97 -3.32 5.99 -3.30
C ILE A 97 -3.46 6.95 -4.47
N THR A 98 -4.41 6.66 -5.34
CA THR A 98 -4.69 7.44 -6.54
C THR A 98 -6.01 7.00 -7.17
N ALA A 99 -6.66 7.90 -7.91
CA ALA A 99 -7.68 7.53 -8.90
C ALA A 99 -7.24 7.81 -10.35
N SER A 100 -5.94 7.98 -10.61
CA SER A 100 -5.40 8.15 -11.96
C SER A 100 -6.14 9.26 -12.72
N HIS A 101 -6.85 8.94 -13.81
CA HIS A 101 -7.56 9.87 -14.68
C HIS A 101 -8.96 10.28 -14.18
N ASN A 102 -9.44 9.73 -13.06
CA ASN A 102 -10.76 10.08 -12.51
C ASN A 102 -10.83 11.57 -12.11
N PRO A 103 -12.04 12.16 -12.01
CA PRO A 103 -12.26 13.51 -11.49
C PRO A 103 -11.59 13.74 -10.13
N VAL A 104 -11.24 15.00 -9.80
CA VAL A 104 -10.42 15.36 -8.61
C VAL A 104 -11.06 14.94 -7.27
N GLN A 105 -12.39 14.91 -7.20
CA GLN A 105 -13.14 14.49 -6.02
C GLN A 105 -13.02 12.99 -5.74
N ASP A 106 -12.74 12.18 -6.76
CA ASP A 106 -12.49 10.76 -6.59
C ASP A 106 -11.11 10.53 -5.99
N ASN A 107 -10.96 9.40 -5.33
CA ASN A 107 -9.65 8.84 -5.04
C ASN A 107 -9.75 7.30 -5.06
N GLY A 108 -8.69 6.63 -4.66
CA GLY A 108 -8.69 5.19 -4.61
C GLY A 108 -7.45 4.64 -3.98
N MET A 109 -7.38 3.32 -3.94
CA MET A 109 -6.13 2.64 -3.65
C MET A 109 -6.00 1.36 -4.46
N LYS A 110 -4.76 1.02 -4.77
CA LYS A 110 -4.38 -0.17 -5.51
C LYS A 110 -3.22 -0.85 -4.79
N LEU A 111 -3.36 -2.15 -4.60
CA LEU A 111 -2.35 -2.98 -3.94
C LEU A 111 -1.34 -3.50 -4.97
N ALA A 112 -0.07 -3.54 -4.57
CA ALA A 112 1.02 -4.11 -5.34
C ALA A 112 1.62 -5.30 -4.58
N ASP A 113 1.73 -6.45 -5.26
CA ASP A 113 2.39 -7.64 -4.71
C ASP A 113 3.92 -7.56 -4.91
N PRO A 114 4.70 -8.46 -4.29
CA PRO A 114 6.17 -8.33 -4.18
C PRO A 114 6.93 -8.32 -5.50
N ASP A 115 6.37 -8.85 -6.58
CA ASP A 115 6.91 -8.77 -7.93
C ASP A 115 6.70 -7.40 -8.59
N GLY A 116 6.13 -6.43 -7.87
CA GLY A 116 5.69 -5.15 -8.44
C GLY A 116 4.46 -5.27 -9.33
N GLY A 117 3.81 -6.44 -9.36
CA GLY A 117 2.57 -6.69 -10.05
C GLY A 117 1.35 -6.15 -9.30
N MET A 118 0.18 -6.48 -9.83
CA MET A 118 -1.09 -6.26 -9.13
C MET A 118 -1.23 -7.21 -7.96
N LEU A 119 -2.12 -6.90 -7.02
CA LEU A 119 -2.65 -7.91 -6.11
C LEU A 119 -3.14 -9.14 -6.90
N SER A 120 -2.70 -10.32 -6.49
CA SER A 120 -3.22 -11.59 -7.01
C SER A 120 -4.74 -11.66 -6.95
N SER A 121 -5.38 -12.12 -8.02
CA SER A 121 -6.84 -12.28 -8.12
C SER A 121 -7.41 -13.14 -7.00
N ASP A 122 -6.64 -14.12 -6.50
CA ASP A 122 -7.04 -15.01 -5.41
C ASP A 122 -7.24 -14.25 -4.08
N TRP A 123 -6.64 -13.06 -3.97
CA TRP A 123 -6.68 -12.21 -2.79
C TRP A 123 -7.62 -11.02 -2.91
N GLU A 124 -8.13 -10.71 -4.11
CA GLU A 124 -9.10 -9.63 -4.31
C GLU A 124 -10.38 -9.87 -3.50
N GLY A 125 -10.90 -11.10 -3.49
CA GLY A 125 -12.06 -11.48 -2.68
C GLY A 125 -11.84 -11.24 -1.19
N SER A 126 -10.67 -11.60 -0.66
CA SER A 126 -10.29 -11.35 0.74
C SER A 126 -10.20 -9.86 1.05
N ALA A 127 -9.64 -9.06 0.15
CA ALA A 127 -9.57 -7.61 0.30
C ALA A 127 -10.98 -6.99 0.33
N VAL A 128 -11.87 -7.41 -0.59
CA VAL A 128 -13.27 -6.96 -0.65
C VAL A 128 -14.05 -7.38 0.59
N ASN A 129 -13.88 -8.61 1.06
CA ASN A 129 -14.55 -9.10 2.26
C ASN A 129 -14.15 -8.28 3.49
N LEU A 130 -12.86 -8.03 3.68
CA LEU A 130 -12.39 -7.19 4.79
C LEU A 130 -12.86 -5.74 4.63
N ALA A 131 -12.80 -5.16 3.43
CA ALA A 131 -13.29 -3.81 3.13
C ALA A 131 -14.78 -3.63 3.46
N ASN A 132 -15.57 -4.70 3.36
CA ASN A 132 -17.01 -4.70 3.64
C ASN A 132 -17.39 -5.28 5.00
N ALA A 133 -16.43 -5.57 5.88
CA ALA A 133 -16.73 -6.08 7.22
C ALA A 133 -17.55 -5.04 8.02
N SER A 134 -18.76 -5.45 8.40
CA SER A 134 -19.86 -4.61 8.89
C SER A 134 -19.50 -3.76 10.11
N ASP A 135 -18.69 -4.33 10.98
CA ASP A 135 -18.35 -3.77 12.28
C ASP A 135 -16.92 -4.17 12.68
N PRO A 136 -16.38 -3.57 13.75
CA PRO A 136 -15.01 -3.86 14.19
C PRO A 136 -14.76 -5.33 14.56
N ASP A 137 -15.74 -6.04 15.11
CA ASP A 137 -15.58 -7.44 15.51
C ASP A 137 -15.54 -8.35 14.29
N ALA A 138 -16.42 -8.14 13.32
CA ALA A 138 -16.38 -8.82 12.03
C ALA A 138 -15.03 -8.60 11.33
N ALA A 139 -14.56 -7.35 11.26
CA ALA A 139 -13.29 -7.01 10.60
C ALA A 139 -12.08 -7.67 11.28
N LEU A 140 -12.01 -7.61 12.61
CA LEU A 140 -10.94 -8.29 13.37
C LEU A 140 -11.03 -9.81 13.26
N GLY A 141 -12.24 -10.37 13.19
CA GLY A 141 -12.47 -11.78 12.91
C GLY A 141 -11.89 -12.19 11.55
N THR A 142 -12.20 -11.44 10.49
CA THR A 142 -11.63 -11.66 9.15
C THR A 142 -10.10 -11.55 9.16
N ILE A 143 -9.52 -10.55 9.82
CA ILE A 143 -8.05 -10.40 9.94
C ILE A 143 -7.45 -11.62 10.64
N LYS A 144 -8.02 -12.05 11.77
CA LYS A 144 -7.55 -13.23 12.52
C LYS A 144 -7.62 -14.49 11.66
N GLU A 145 -8.68 -14.65 10.88
CA GLU A 145 -8.83 -15.81 9.99
C GLU A 145 -7.82 -15.80 8.85
N LEU A 146 -7.62 -14.67 8.18
CA LEU A 146 -6.60 -14.54 7.12
C LEU A 146 -5.20 -14.83 7.66
N CYS A 147 -4.88 -14.36 8.87
CA CYS A 147 -3.62 -14.69 9.53
C CYS A 147 -3.49 -16.20 9.82
N ARG A 148 -4.56 -16.88 10.23
CA ARG A 148 -4.52 -18.33 10.49
C ARG A 148 -4.33 -19.14 9.21
N VAL A 149 -5.16 -18.89 8.21
CA VAL A 149 -5.16 -19.66 6.95
C VAL A 149 -3.86 -19.41 6.21
N PHE A 150 -3.48 -18.15 6.02
CA PHE A 150 -2.42 -17.82 5.06
C PHE A 150 -1.06 -17.54 5.69
N ALA A 151 -0.97 -17.14 6.97
CA ALA A 151 0.33 -17.00 7.63
C ALA A 151 0.93 -18.35 8.07
N TRP A 152 0.18 -19.46 7.99
CA TRP A 152 0.72 -20.82 8.15
C TRP A 152 1.05 -21.52 6.82
N MET A 153 0.47 -21.09 5.69
CA MET A 153 0.66 -21.74 4.37
C MET A 153 1.94 -21.32 3.60
N GLY A 154 2.96 -20.77 4.26
CA GLY A 154 4.32 -20.72 3.69
C GLY A 154 4.98 -22.10 3.83
N PRO A 155 5.84 -22.57 2.90
CA PRO A 155 6.08 -24.01 2.71
C PRO A 155 6.68 -24.63 3.97
N PHE A 156 5.85 -25.37 4.71
CA PHE A 156 6.33 -26.50 5.48
C PHE A 156 6.53 -27.63 4.45
N ASP A 157 7.79 -27.88 4.10
CA ASP A 157 8.18 -29.06 3.34
C ASP A 157 8.52 -30.18 4.35
N PRO A 158 7.59 -31.13 4.61
CA PRO A 158 7.85 -32.27 5.50
C PRO A 158 8.88 -33.27 4.95
N SER A 159 9.35 -33.10 3.71
CA SER A 159 10.36 -33.95 3.07
C SER A 159 11.76 -33.34 3.06
N SER A 160 11.91 -32.06 3.42
CA SER A 160 13.22 -31.44 3.63
C SER A 160 13.81 -31.88 4.97
N SER A 161 14.72 -32.84 4.94
CA SER A 161 15.49 -33.32 6.11
C SER A 161 16.46 -32.27 6.69
N SER A 162 16.44 -31.04 6.18
CA SER A 162 16.98 -29.86 6.84
C SER A 162 15.91 -29.20 7.71
N ALA A 163 15.56 -29.84 8.82
CA ALA A 163 15.01 -29.10 9.95
C ALA A 163 15.93 -27.88 10.21
N PRO A 164 15.40 -26.67 10.45
CA PRO A 164 16.25 -25.56 10.85
C PRO A 164 16.92 -25.96 12.17
N ARG A 165 18.20 -26.31 12.11
CA ARG A 165 19.03 -26.54 13.29
C ARG A 165 19.33 -25.17 13.90
N GLY A 166 18.78 -24.95 15.10
CA GLY A 166 19.00 -23.77 15.93
C GLY A 166 17.94 -22.69 15.66
N THR A 167 17.18 -22.21 16.62
CA THR A 167 17.51 -21.95 18.02
C THR A 167 16.27 -22.07 18.91
N THR A 168 16.52 -22.33 20.19
CA THR A 168 15.62 -22.26 21.34
C THR A 168 15.03 -20.84 21.53
N GLU A 169 14.24 -20.34 20.58
CA GLU A 169 13.62 -19.01 20.65
C GLU A 169 12.19 -19.07 20.09
N GLY A 170 11.20 -18.86 20.96
CA GLY A 170 9.78 -19.01 20.65
C GLY A 170 9.27 -18.10 19.53
N ASN A 171 8.27 -18.61 18.79
CA ASN A 171 7.24 -17.83 18.10
C ASN A 171 7.71 -16.50 17.45
N ARG A 172 8.73 -16.54 16.58
CA ARG A 172 9.17 -15.35 15.82
C ARG A 172 8.06 -14.95 14.85
N ARG A 173 7.37 -13.85 15.17
CA ARG A 173 6.35 -13.23 14.31
C ARG A 173 6.96 -12.88 12.96
N ARG A 174 6.27 -13.20 11.87
CA ARG A 174 6.70 -12.82 10.51
C ARG A 174 6.78 -11.30 10.41
N ARG A 175 7.85 -10.81 9.78
CA ARG A 175 8.01 -9.39 9.44
C ARG A 175 6.85 -8.98 8.53
N MET A 176 6.33 -7.77 8.71
CA MET A 176 5.33 -7.19 7.83
C MET A 176 5.82 -5.84 7.38
N VAL A 177 5.89 -5.62 6.07
CA VAL A 177 6.34 -4.34 5.50
C VAL A 177 5.39 -3.90 4.41
N VAL A 178 4.94 -2.64 4.52
CA VAL A 178 4.03 -2.02 3.56
C VAL A 178 4.66 -0.73 3.05
N HIS A 179 4.88 -0.65 1.75
CA HIS A 179 5.19 0.61 1.08
C HIS A 179 3.89 1.36 0.78
N ILE A 180 3.89 2.67 1.01
CA ILE A 180 2.74 3.53 0.69
C ILE A 180 3.23 4.66 -0.18
N GLY A 181 2.52 4.90 -1.28
CA GLY A 181 2.74 6.04 -2.16
C GLY A 181 1.41 6.69 -2.50
N ARG A 182 1.45 7.96 -2.87
CA ARG A 182 0.23 8.69 -3.24
C ARG A 182 0.47 9.68 -4.38
N ASP A 183 -0.61 10.02 -5.07
CA ASP A 183 -0.63 11.15 -5.99
C ASP A 183 -0.82 12.50 -5.24
N THR A 184 -1.08 13.55 -6.02
CA THR A 184 -1.24 14.93 -5.57
C THR A 184 -2.69 15.33 -5.26
N ARG A 185 -3.65 14.40 -5.26
CA ARG A 185 -5.06 14.75 -4.94
C ARG A 185 -5.15 15.35 -3.54
N PRO A 186 -6.02 16.35 -3.31
CA PRO A 186 -6.18 16.98 -1.99
C PRO A 186 -6.53 16.00 -0.87
N SER A 187 -7.25 14.92 -1.19
CA SER A 187 -7.62 13.86 -0.23
C SER A 187 -6.50 12.85 0.06
N SER A 188 -5.51 12.74 -0.83
CA SER A 188 -4.45 11.72 -0.74
C SER A 188 -3.61 11.77 0.54
N PRO A 189 -3.20 12.95 1.08
CA PRO A 189 -2.46 13.00 2.35
C PRO A 189 -3.23 12.37 3.53
N ALA A 190 -4.53 12.66 3.65
CA ALA A 190 -5.36 12.14 4.74
C ALA A 190 -5.61 10.63 4.61
N LEU A 191 -5.86 10.15 3.38
CA LEU A 191 -6.05 8.72 3.10
C LEU A 191 -4.74 7.94 3.32
N SER A 192 -3.58 8.50 2.95
CA SER A 192 -2.27 7.90 3.21
C SER A 192 -2.01 7.74 4.70
N ALA A 193 -2.22 8.81 5.49
CA ALA A 193 -2.05 8.74 6.93
C ALA A 193 -2.94 7.68 7.59
N LEU A 194 -4.15 7.43 7.06
CA LEU A 194 -5.02 6.35 7.54
C LEU A 194 -4.46 4.96 7.20
N ALA A 195 -4.01 4.74 5.97
CA ALA A 195 -3.41 3.49 5.56
C ALA A 195 -2.14 3.17 6.38
N VAL A 196 -1.27 4.16 6.60
CA VAL A 196 -0.09 4.05 7.48
C VAL A 196 -0.51 3.62 8.89
N ARG A 197 -1.44 4.34 9.52
CA ARG A 197 -1.88 4.03 10.89
C ARG A 197 -2.51 2.65 11.00
N ALA A 198 -3.30 2.26 10.01
CA ALA A 198 -3.98 0.98 9.98
C ALA A 198 -3.00 -0.19 9.85
N ALA A 199 -2.05 -0.13 8.91
CA ALA A 199 -1.00 -1.14 8.76
C ALA A 199 -0.17 -1.27 10.05
N ARG A 200 0.23 -0.13 10.64
CA ARG A 200 1.01 -0.10 11.89
C ARG A 200 0.24 -0.64 13.09
N SER A 201 -1.09 -0.53 13.12
CA SER A 201 -1.90 -1.10 14.21
C SER A 201 -1.78 -2.62 14.31
N LEU A 202 -1.44 -3.30 13.20
CA LEU A 202 -1.12 -4.74 13.18
C LEU A 202 0.37 -5.03 13.38
N GLY A 203 1.20 -4.00 13.56
CA GLY A 203 2.64 -4.11 13.80
C GLY A 203 3.51 -4.14 12.54
N ALA A 204 2.97 -3.74 11.38
CA ALA A 204 3.78 -3.58 10.18
C ALA A 204 4.74 -2.39 10.29
N SER A 205 5.94 -2.55 9.73
CA SER A 205 6.76 -1.40 9.32
C SER A 205 6.15 -0.79 8.06
N VAL A 206 6.13 0.54 7.98
CA VAL A 206 5.60 1.25 6.81
C VAL A 206 6.67 2.15 6.22
N ILE A 207 6.86 2.07 4.90
CA ILE A 207 7.76 2.94 4.13
C ILE A 207 6.86 3.89 3.33
N ASP A 208 6.71 5.13 3.81
CA ASP A 208 5.90 6.16 3.15
C ASP A 208 6.76 6.96 2.17
N HIS A 209 6.56 6.70 0.87
CA HIS A 209 7.24 7.36 -0.23
C HIS A 209 6.70 8.77 -0.52
N GLY A 210 5.62 9.19 0.14
CA GLY A 210 4.98 10.48 -0.11
C GLY A 210 4.41 10.57 -1.52
N VAL A 211 4.69 11.69 -2.21
CA VAL A 211 4.20 11.92 -3.57
C VAL A 211 5.07 11.16 -4.57
N VAL A 212 4.50 10.13 -5.18
CA VAL A 212 5.13 9.33 -6.23
C VAL A 212 4.13 9.00 -7.33
N THR A 213 4.64 8.64 -8.50
CA THR A 213 3.82 8.03 -9.55
C THR A 213 3.53 6.57 -9.23
N THR A 214 2.45 6.02 -9.79
CA THR A 214 2.13 4.59 -9.63
C THR A 214 3.31 3.69 -10.04
N PRO A 215 3.98 3.87 -11.20
CA PRO A 215 5.12 3.04 -11.56
C PRO A 215 6.29 3.13 -10.57
N GLN A 216 6.55 4.30 -9.97
CA GLN A 216 7.61 4.45 -8.96
C GLN A 216 7.32 3.60 -7.71
N LEU A 217 6.07 3.56 -7.24
CA LEU A 217 5.73 2.70 -6.09
C LEU A 217 5.91 1.23 -6.45
N HIS A 218 5.38 0.78 -7.59
CA HIS A 218 5.50 -0.61 -8.03
C HIS A 218 6.98 -1.01 -8.19
N HIS A 219 7.80 -0.12 -8.77
CA HIS A 219 9.24 -0.31 -8.87
C HIS A 219 9.91 -0.44 -7.49
N ALA A 220 9.55 0.41 -6.53
CA ALA A 220 10.10 0.35 -5.18
C ALA A 220 9.76 -0.97 -4.46
N VAL A 221 8.52 -1.45 -4.61
CA VAL A 221 8.08 -2.75 -4.06
C VAL A 221 8.89 -3.90 -4.67
N MET A 222 9.00 -3.93 -6.00
CA MET A 222 9.76 -4.96 -6.71
C MET A 222 11.24 -5.00 -6.28
N HIS A 223 11.89 -3.84 -6.19
CA HIS A 223 13.30 -3.75 -5.81
C HIS A 223 13.55 -4.03 -4.32
N SER A 224 12.52 -3.90 -3.48
CA SER A 224 12.60 -4.31 -2.07
C SER A 224 12.45 -5.82 -1.90
N ASN A 225 12.12 -6.55 -2.98
CA ASN A 225 12.07 -8.01 -3.06
C ASN A 225 12.97 -8.52 -4.19
N PRO A 226 14.30 -8.30 -4.11
CA PRO A 226 15.22 -8.48 -5.24
C PRO A 226 15.30 -9.90 -5.78
N HIS A 227 14.94 -10.92 -4.99
CA HIS A 227 14.87 -12.31 -5.41
C HIS A 227 13.72 -12.61 -6.40
N ARG A 228 12.83 -11.63 -6.64
CA ARG A 228 11.76 -11.71 -7.63
C ARG A 228 12.03 -10.89 -8.89
N LEU A 229 13.19 -10.23 -8.97
CA LEU A 229 13.59 -9.54 -10.19
C LEU A 229 13.86 -10.59 -11.30
N PRO A 230 13.45 -10.32 -12.55
CA PRO A 230 13.66 -11.22 -13.68
C PRO A 230 15.15 -11.35 -14.07
#